data_AF-A0A423S5P0-F1
#
_entry.id   AF-A0A423S5P0-F1
#
_cell.length_a   1.000
_cell.length_b   1.000
_cell.length_c   1.000
_cell.angle_alpha   90.00
_cell.angle_beta   90.00
_cell.angle_gamma   90.00
#
_symmetry.space_group_name_H-M   'P 1'
#
loop_
_entity.id
_entity.type
_entity.pdbx_description
1 polymer ?
#
loop_
_entity_poly.entity_id
_entity_poly.type
_entity_poly.pdbx_seq_one_letter_code
_entity_poly.pdbx_strand_id
1 'polypeptide(L)'
;MQDWTLTFEQQNALEHAQVGGKGHGLALMAQAGIPVAPGFIVATSAHRYYLDKTGIGTQLHQALNGIDKASHEARETLEQTVMTWFDQTPMPTELREAIIQGYKDLSRALHLPDLVVAVRSSATAEDTQGTSFAGEYETYVGLHTSDDVELHVRRCWASAFSARALGYAWKNGIDPLGIHMAIVIQKVVNARAAGVMFTVSPTTGDRSRIVIEASHGLGLGVVGGDVTPDRFVIAKVEGHVIDRILGEKHLEYGPDGKARPVEAERQAVFCLSDAEAVALSKVGKRLERMRGAPQDIEFAIDRELPGGDNIVLLQCRPVTVTAPKASAPIDKALVQLTASVLAAAR
;
A
#
# COMPACT_ATOMS: atom_id res chain seq x y z
N MET A 1 -4.54 10.99 29.06
CA MET A 1 -3.95 11.63 27.86
C MET A 1 -4.45 10.84 26.67
N GLN A 2 -4.89 11.52 25.61
CA GLN A 2 -5.38 10.86 24.40
C GLN A 2 -4.17 10.31 23.66
N ASP A 3 -4.12 8.99 23.43
CA ASP A 3 -2.99 8.36 22.75
C ASP A 3 -3.17 8.52 21.22
N TRP A 4 -2.38 9.38 20.61
CA TRP A 4 -2.46 9.71 19.19
C TRP A 4 -1.48 8.92 18.33
N THR A 5 -0.47 8.30 18.93
CA THR A 5 0.55 7.54 18.21
C THR A 5 0.63 6.12 18.75
N LEU A 6 0.72 5.14 17.86
CA LEU A 6 0.76 3.72 18.20
C LEU A 6 1.89 3.01 17.46
N THR A 7 2.73 2.23 18.14
CA THR A 7 3.65 1.30 17.46
C THR A 7 2.87 0.09 16.96
N PHE A 8 3.40 -0.59 15.94
CA PHE A 8 2.74 -1.76 15.34
C PHE A 8 2.55 -2.92 16.34
N GLU A 9 3.41 -3.00 17.35
CA GLU A 9 3.42 -4.04 18.37
C GLU A 9 2.37 -3.83 19.48
N GLN A 10 1.77 -2.65 19.60
CA GLN A 10 0.77 -2.38 20.62
C GLN A 10 -0.58 -3.03 20.29
N GLN A 11 -1.28 -3.55 21.30
CA GLN A 11 -2.51 -4.32 21.09
C GLN A 11 -3.66 -3.51 20.49
N ASN A 12 -3.76 -2.23 20.85
CA ASN A 12 -4.72 -1.29 20.28
C ASN A 12 -4.43 -0.93 18.82
N ALA A 13 -3.22 -1.20 18.31
CA ALA A 13 -2.94 -1.09 16.87
C ALA A 13 -3.66 -2.14 16.02
N LEU A 14 -4.33 -3.13 16.64
CA LEU A 14 -5.24 -4.05 15.95
C LEU A 14 -6.67 -3.48 15.77
N GLU A 15 -7.00 -2.34 16.37
CA GLU A 15 -8.32 -1.72 16.23
C GLU A 15 -8.45 -0.99 14.88
N HIS A 16 -9.06 -1.65 13.89
CA HIS A 16 -9.18 -1.13 12.52
C HIS A 16 -9.75 0.31 12.43
N ALA A 17 -10.73 0.64 13.29
CA ALA A 17 -11.31 2.00 13.33
C ALA A 17 -10.32 3.07 13.82
N GLN A 18 -9.28 2.69 14.56
CA GLN A 18 -8.25 3.58 15.08
C GLN A 18 -7.08 3.73 14.10
N VAL A 19 -6.74 2.69 13.34
CA VAL A 19 -5.50 2.65 12.54
C VAL A 19 -5.70 2.53 11.03
N GLY A 20 -6.94 2.34 10.57
CA GLY A 20 -7.25 2.10 9.16
C GLY A 20 -6.70 0.77 8.63
N GLY A 21 -6.94 0.51 7.34
CA GLY A 21 -6.61 -0.76 6.71
C GLY A 21 -5.11 -1.09 6.70
N LYS A 22 -4.28 -0.18 6.18
CA LYS A 22 -2.82 -0.37 6.11
C LYS A 22 -2.19 -0.51 7.48
N GLY A 23 -2.56 0.38 8.42
CA GLY A 23 -2.09 0.35 9.79
C GLY A 23 -2.43 -0.98 10.48
N HIS A 24 -3.67 -1.45 10.33
CA HIS A 24 -4.10 -2.74 10.86
C HIS A 24 -3.32 -3.90 10.25
N GLY A 25 -3.12 -3.91 8.92
CA GLY A 25 -2.33 -4.93 8.23
C GLY A 25 -0.88 -4.99 8.73
N LEU A 26 -0.25 -3.83 8.94
CA LEU A 26 1.10 -3.73 9.47
C LEU A 26 1.21 -4.23 10.92
N ALA A 27 0.28 -3.81 11.79
CA ALA A 27 0.22 -4.27 13.17
C ALA A 27 0.04 -5.79 13.27
N LEU A 28 -0.86 -6.35 12.46
CA LEU A 28 -1.09 -7.81 12.39
C LEU A 28 0.18 -8.57 11.98
N MET A 29 0.91 -8.06 10.99
CA MET A 29 2.17 -8.67 10.55
C MET A 29 3.27 -8.55 11.61
N ALA A 30 3.44 -7.38 12.21
CA ALA A 30 4.45 -7.14 13.24
C ALA A 30 4.25 -8.03 14.47
N GLN A 31 3.02 -8.09 15.00
CA GLN A 31 2.68 -8.93 16.16
C GLN A 31 2.77 -10.43 15.86
N ALA A 32 2.69 -10.82 14.59
CA ALA A 32 2.93 -12.19 14.17
C ALA A 32 4.42 -12.55 14.00
N GLY A 33 5.34 -11.61 14.24
CA GLY A 33 6.77 -11.84 13.99
C GLY A 33 7.06 -12.04 12.50
N ILE A 34 6.38 -11.30 11.63
CA ILE A 34 6.72 -11.17 10.21
C ILE A 34 7.61 -9.92 10.09
N PRO A 35 8.71 -9.98 9.34
CA PRO A 35 9.62 -8.85 9.23
C PRO A 35 8.93 -7.71 8.47
N VAL A 36 8.59 -6.65 9.18
CA VAL A 36 7.94 -5.43 8.67
C VAL A 36 8.90 -4.27 8.88
N ALA A 37 8.92 -3.32 7.95
CA ALA A 37 9.71 -2.10 8.14
C ALA A 37 9.22 -1.37 9.39
N PRO A 38 10.09 -1.05 10.37
CA PRO A 38 9.69 -0.44 11.64
C PRO A 38 8.98 0.89 11.44
N GLY A 39 8.02 1.20 12.30
CA GLY A 39 7.19 2.39 12.18
C GLY A 39 6.20 2.55 13.31
N PHE A 40 5.37 3.59 13.18
CA PHE A 40 4.24 3.85 14.07
C PHE A 40 3.07 4.42 13.28
N ILE A 41 1.93 4.55 13.94
CA ILE A 41 0.65 4.94 13.37
C ILE A 41 0.15 6.17 14.12
N VAL A 42 -0.16 7.24 13.40
CA VAL A 42 -0.96 8.35 13.91
C VAL A 42 -2.42 7.95 13.80
N ALA A 43 -3.09 7.78 14.93
CA ALA A 43 -4.45 7.26 15.01
C ALA A 43 -5.50 8.20 14.38
N THR A 44 -6.65 7.65 13.98
CA THR A 44 -7.78 8.45 13.45
C THR A 44 -8.30 9.52 14.42
N SER A 45 -8.07 9.35 15.74
CA SER A 45 -8.37 10.35 16.76
C SER A 45 -7.58 11.64 16.59
N ALA A 46 -6.35 11.58 16.08
CA ALA A 46 -5.54 12.74 15.76
C ALA A 46 -6.14 13.57 14.62
N HIS A 47 -6.63 12.89 13.56
CA HIS A 47 -7.30 13.56 12.45
C HIS A 47 -8.57 14.30 12.92
N ARG A 48 -9.42 13.63 13.71
CA ARG A 48 -10.61 14.26 14.31
C ARG A 48 -10.24 15.47 15.16
N TYR A 49 -9.23 15.32 16.02
CA TYR A 49 -8.76 16.40 16.87
C TYR A 49 -8.28 17.61 16.06
N TYR A 50 -7.50 17.38 15.00
CA TYR A 50 -7.02 18.42 14.11
C TYR A 50 -8.18 19.17 13.44
N LEU A 51 -9.15 18.46 12.86
CA LEU A 51 -10.33 19.06 12.23
C LEU A 51 -11.14 19.92 13.20
N ASP A 52 -11.38 19.42 14.41
CA ASP A 52 -12.18 20.11 15.43
C ASP A 52 -11.45 21.35 15.98
N LYS A 53 -10.17 21.22 16.34
CA LYS A 53 -9.41 22.29 17.00
C LYS A 53 -9.05 23.44 16.07
N THR A 54 -8.83 23.16 14.80
CA THR A 54 -8.45 24.18 13.82
C THR A 54 -9.66 24.86 13.17
N GLY A 55 -10.84 24.26 13.27
CA GLY A 55 -12.05 24.74 12.58
C GLY A 55 -12.15 24.30 11.12
N ILE A 56 -11.16 23.58 10.58
CA ILE A 56 -11.20 23.01 9.22
C ILE A 56 -12.42 22.10 9.05
N GLY A 57 -12.82 21.33 10.07
CA GLY A 57 -14.01 20.49 10.00
C GLY A 57 -15.27 21.28 9.63
N THR A 58 -15.45 22.46 10.22
CA THR A 58 -16.57 23.36 9.91
C THR A 58 -16.48 23.93 8.50
N GLN A 59 -15.28 24.32 8.05
CA GLN A 59 -15.04 24.82 6.69
C GLN A 59 -15.34 23.76 5.63
N LEU A 60 -14.88 22.53 5.85
CA LEU A 60 -15.17 21.38 5.01
C LEU A 60 -16.68 21.12 4.93
N HIS A 61 -17.38 21.11 6.06
CA HIS A 61 -18.83 20.92 6.08
C HIS A 61 -19.59 21.96 5.27
N GLN A 62 -19.19 23.24 5.36
CA GLN A 62 -19.80 24.30 4.55
C GLN A 62 -19.52 24.10 3.05
N ALA A 63 -18.28 23.82 2.68
CA ALA A 63 -17.89 23.66 1.29
C ALA A 63 -18.51 22.40 0.63
N LEU A 64 -18.57 21.29 1.36
CA LEU A 64 -19.16 20.03 0.88
C LEU A 64 -20.69 20.10 0.73
N ASN A 65 -21.36 21.01 1.43
CA ASN A 65 -22.79 21.26 1.26
C ASN A 65 -23.09 22.19 0.07
N GLY A 66 -22.17 23.10 -0.26
CA GLY A 66 -22.33 24.07 -1.34
C GLY A 66 -21.89 23.58 -2.73
N ILE A 67 -21.23 22.43 -2.81
CA ILE A 67 -20.64 21.91 -4.05
C ILE A 67 -21.65 21.18 -4.94
N ASP A 68 -21.53 21.37 -6.26
CA ASP A 68 -22.12 20.46 -7.24
C ASP A 68 -21.34 19.13 -7.25
N LYS A 69 -21.91 18.12 -6.60
CA LYS A 69 -21.29 16.80 -6.42
C LYS A 69 -21.05 16.05 -7.72
N ALA A 70 -21.81 16.35 -8.78
CA ALA A 70 -21.67 15.68 -10.08
C ALA A 70 -20.55 16.30 -10.93
N SER A 71 -20.21 17.56 -10.68
CA SER A 71 -19.18 18.28 -11.43
C SER A 71 -17.79 17.76 -11.06
N HIS A 72 -16.99 17.43 -12.07
CA HIS A 72 -15.57 17.09 -11.90
C HIS A 72 -14.74 18.32 -11.53
N GLU A 73 -14.95 19.42 -12.28
CA GLU A 73 -14.25 20.68 -12.08
C GLU A 73 -14.50 21.28 -10.69
N ALA A 74 -15.74 21.18 -10.18
CA ALA A 74 -16.06 21.63 -8.84
C ALA A 74 -15.30 20.83 -7.78
N ARG A 75 -15.15 19.52 -7.98
CA ARG A 75 -14.39 18.64 -7.07
C ARG A 75 -12.89 18.95 -7.09
N GLU A 76 -12.32 19.18 -8.28
CA GLU A 76 -10.91 19.57 -8.40
C GLU A 76 -10.65 20.93 -7.74
N THR A 77 -11.55 21.89 -7.92
CA THR A 77 -11.45 23.22 -7.29
C THR A 77 -11.51 23.11 -5.76
N LEU A 78 -12.40 22.26 -5.24
CA LEU A 78 -12.50 21.99 -3.82
C LEU A 78 -11.25 21.30 -3.28
N GLU A 79 -10.72 20.30 -3.98
CA GLU A 79 -9.46 19.63 -3.63
C GLU A 79 -8.32 20.64 -3.45
N GLN A 80 -8.11 21.54 -4.41
CA GLN A 80 -7.06 22.56 -4.31
C GLN A 80 -7.28 23.52 -3.12
N THR A 81 -8.54 23.86 -2.87
CA THR A 81 -8.94 24.72 -1.74
C THR A 81 -8.67 24.04 -0.40
N VAL A 82 -9.07 22.77 -0.26
CA VAL A 82 -8.83 21.97 0.95
C VAL A 82 -7.34 21.77 1.17
N MET A 83 -6.58 21.43 0.13
CA MET A 83 -5.13 21.30 0.23
C MET A 83 -4.48 22.59 0.76
N THR A 84 -4.94 23.75 0.27
CA THR A 84 -4.47 25.04 0.76
C THR A 84 -4.81 25.26 2.24
N TRP A 85 -6.01 24.90 2.69
CA TRP A 85 -6.39 25.00 4.11
C TRP A 85 -5.47 24.15 4.99
N PHE A 86 -5.23 22.90 4.60
CA PHE A 86 -4.37 21.99 5.34
C PHE A 86 -2.91 22.44 5.34
N ASP A 87 -2.38 22.98 4.23
CA ASP A 87 -1.01 23.49 4.14
C ASP A 87 -0.81 24.74 5.01
N GLN A 88 -1.80 25.65 5.06
CA GLN A 88 -1.70 26.92 5.78
C GLN A 88 -2.05 26.85 7.26
N THR A 89 -2.83 25.84 7.67
CA THR A 89 -3.33 25.73 9.05
C THR A 89 -2.37 24.88 9.88
N PRO A 90 -1.66 25.47 10.87
CA PRO A 90 -0.69 24.74 11.68
C PRO A 90 -1.35 23.63 12.51
N MET A 91 -0.59 22.59 12.81
CA MET A 91 -1.02 21.55 13.73
C MET A 91 -1.06 22.10 15.17
N PRO A 92 -2.10 21.78 15.98
CA PRO A 92 -2.11 22.09 17.40
C PRO A 92 -0.84 21.58 18.10
N THR A 93 -0.24 22.37 18.98
CA THR A 93 1.08 22.12 19.57
C THR A 93 1.19 20.74 20.20
N GLU A 94 0.21 20.35 21.01
CA GLU A 94 0.17 19.06 21.69
C GLU A 94 0.12 17.87 20.72
N LEU A 95 -0.59 18.02 19.60
CA LEU A 95 -0.69 16.98 18.58
C LEU A 95 0.63 16.87 17.81
N ARG A 96 1.20 18.03 17.45
CA ARG A 96 2.52 18.11 16.81
C ARG A 96 3.59 17.45 17.67
N GLU A 97 3.63 17.78 18.96
CA GLU A 97 4.58 17.21 19.91
C GLU A 97 4.46 15.68 20.00
N ALA A 98 3.25 15.14 20.06
CA ALA A 98 3.04 13.68 20.09
C ALA A 98 3.57 12.97 18.83
N ILE A 99 3.32 13.53 17.64
CA ILE A 99 3.79 12.95 16.37
C ILE A 99 5.31 13.05 16.25
N ILE A 100 5.88 14.21 16.58
CA ILE A 100 7.34 14.42 16.56
C ILE A 100 8.03 13.52 17.58
N GLN A 101 7.43 13.32 18.74
CA GLN A 101 7.96 12.39 19.74
C GLN A 101 7.97 10.96 19.21
N GLY A 102 6.90 10.50 18.55
CA GLY A 102 6.88 9.20 17.88
C GLY A 102 7.98 9.03 16.82
N TYR A 103 8.22 10.05 16.00
CA TYR A 103 9.32 10.06 15.03
C TYR A 103 10.70 9.98 15.69
N LYS A 104 10.93 10.77 16.75
CA LYS A 104 12.17 10.74 17.53
C LYS A 104 12.37 9.41 18.26
N ASP A 105 11.31 8.81 18.77
CA ASP A 105 11.33 7.51 19.44
C ASP A 105 11.71 6.41 18.47
N LEU A 106 11.13 6.42 17.27
CA LEU A 106 11.50 5.51 16.19
C LEU A 106 12.98 5.66 15.81
N SER A 107 13.45 6.90 15.62
CA SER A 107 14.87 7.19 15.34
C SER A 107 15.80 6.65 16.42
N ARG A 108 15.46 6.87 17.70
CA ARG A 108 16.24 6.38 18.85
C ARG A 108 16.25 4.86 18.94
N ALA A 109 15.09 4.22 18.77
CA ALA A 109 14.94 2.76 18.83
C ALA A 109 15.74 2.04 17.73
N LEU A 110 15.89 2.68 16.56
CA LEU A 110 16.65 2.14 15.44
C LEU A 110 18.12 2.56 15.44
N HIS A 111 18.54 3.45 16.36
CA HIS A 111 19.87 4.06 16.36
C HIS A 111 20.22 4.78 15.04
N LEU A 112 19.23 5.45 14.43
CA LEU A 112 19.37 6.17 13.16
C LEU A 112 19.05 7.66 13.35
N PRO A 113 20.06 8.54 13.57
CA PRO A 113 19.83 9.96 13.77
C PRO A 113 19.25 10.65 12.51
N ASP A 114 19.66 10.19 11.32
CA ASP A 114 19.17 10.67 10.02
C ASP A 114 18.11 9.71 9.46
N LEU A 115 17.12 9.38 10.30
CA LEU A 115 16.05 8.46 9.93
C LEU A 115 15.24 9.01 8.75
N VAL A 116 15.21 8.27 7.64
CA VAL A 116 14.31 8.57 6.52
C VAL A 116 13.02 7.77 6.68
N VAL A 117 11.88 8.44 6.60
CA VAL A 117 10.55 7.83 6.72
C VAL A 117 9.68 8.08 5.49
N ALA A 118 8.75 7.15 5.30
CA ALA A 118 7.58 7.32 4.45
C ALA A 118 6.36 7.63 5.32
N VAL A 119 5.54 8.59 4.87
CA VAL A 119 4.26 8.96 5.47
C VAL A 119 3.17 8.48 4.53
N ARG A 120 2.34 7.56 5.01
CA ARG A 120 1.37 6.80 4.20
C ARG A 120 -0.02 6.92 4.83
N SER A 121 -0.97 7.36 4.03
CA SER A 121 -2.41 7.32 4.36
C SER A 121 -2.88 5.90 4.73
N SER A 122 -3.76 5.79 5.72
CA SER A 122 -4.42 4.55 6.13
C SER A 122 -5.87 4.87 6.53
N ALA A 123 -6.77 4.88 5.56
CA ALA A 123 -8.19 5.15 5.80
C ALA A 123 -8.93 3.91 6.34
N THR A 124 -9.97 4.16 7.14
CA THR A 124 -10.82 3.11 7.74
C THR A 124 -11.72 2.39 6.74
N ALA A 125 -11.78 2.85 5.49
CA ALA A 125 -12.61 2.26 4.43
C ALA A 125 -11.78 1.54 3.35
N GLU A 126 -10.46 1.42 3.50
CA GLU A 126 -9.57 0.85 2.47
C GLU A 126 -9.73 -0.67 2.27
N ASP A 127 -10.15 -1.41 3.31
CA ASP A 127 -10.11 -2.88 3.36
C ASP A 127 -11.47 -3.56 3.59
N THR A 128 -12.58 -2.83 3.55
CA THR A 128 -13.92 -3.46 3.60
C THR A 128 -14.22 -4.19 2.28
N GLN A 129 -14.71 -5.44 2.38
CA GLN A 129 -15.02 -6.28 1.22
C GLN A 129 -15.97 -5.55 0.25
N GLY A 130 -15.45 -5.11 -0.90
CA GLY A 130 -16.20 -4.41 -1.94
C GLY A 130 -15.94 -2.90 -2.04
N THR A 131 -15.27 -2.28 -1.07
CA THR A 131 -14.91 -0.86 -1.10
C THR A 131 -13.40 -0.70 -1.09
N SER A 132 -12.79 -0.54 -2.26
CA SER A 132 -11.35 -0.32 -2.34
C SER A 132 -11.10 1.09 -2.85
N PHE A 133 -10.67 1.98 -1.95
CA PHE A 133 -9.95 3.20 -2.30
C PHE A 133 -8.50 2.88 -2.74
N ALA A 134 -8.23 1.66 -3.22
CA ALA A 134 -6.88 1.20 -3.54
C ALA A 134 -6.22 2.13 -4.56
N GLY A 135 -5.06 2.66 -4.15
CA GLY A 135 -4.26 3.56 -4.98
C GLY A 135 -4.78 4.98 -5.09
N GLU A 136 -5.73 5.40 -4.24
CA GLU A 136 -6.32 6.75 -4.32
C GLU A 136 -5.73 7.76 -3.33
N TYR A 137 -4.89 7.32 -2.39
CA TYR A 137 -4.34 8.18 -1.35
C TYR A 137 -2.83 8.31 -1.42
N GLU A 138 -2.34 9.47 -0.99
CA GLU A 138 -0.96 9.88 -1.14
C GLU A 138 -0.01 9.09 -0.22
N THR A 139 1.18 8.83 -0.75
CA THR A 139 2.33 8.31 -0.02
C THR A 139 3.51 9.23 -0.31
N TYR A 140 4.12 9.74 0.76
CA TYR A 140 5.29 10.60 0.69
C TYR A 140 6.50 9.83 1.20
N VAL A 141 7.62 9.89 0.48
CA VAL A 141 8.85 9.16 0.78
C VAL A 141 10.03 10.14 0.77
N GLY A 142 11.07 9.86 1.54
CA GLY A 142 12.27 10.71 1.60
C GLY A 142 12.25 11.78 2.69
N LEU A 143 11.31 11.67 3.64
CA LEU A 143 11.15 12.65 4.71
C LEU A 143 12.14 12.34 5.83
N HIS A 144 12.89 13.34 6.27
CA HIS A 144 13.97 13.16 7.25
C HIS A 144 13.98 14.24 8.34
N THR A 145 13.04 15.19 8.29
CA THR A 145 12.89 16.23 9.31
C THR A 145 11.53 16.11 10.01
N SER A 146 11.45 16.60 11.25
CA SER A 146 10.18 16.63 11.99
C SER A 146 9.13 17.51 11.33
N ASP A 147 9.55 18.62 10.71
CA ASP A 147 8.65 19.54 10.01
C ASP A 147 8.12 18.93 8.71
N ASP A 148 8.95 18.17 7.97
CA ASP A 148 8.49 17.42 6.81
C ASP A 148 7.46 16.35 7.21
N VAL A 149 7.71 15.61 8.28
CA VAL A 149 6.77 14.59 8.77
C VAL A 149 5.43 15.22 9.12
N GLU A 150 5.43 16.31 9.88
CA GLU A 150 4.19 17.03 10.24
C GLU A 150 3.44 17.55 9.02
N LEU A 151 4.15 18.21 8.09
CA LEU A 151 3.55 18.72 6.85
C LEU A 151 2.87 17.60 6.07
N HIS A 152 3.57 16.49 5.85
CA HIS A 152 3.04 15.40 5.04
C HIS A 152 1.94 14.60 5.75
N VAL A 153 1.90 14.58 7.09
CA VAL A 153 0.73 14.09 7.84
C VAL A 153 -0.51 14.92 7.51
N ARG A 154 -0.42 16.26 7.52
CA ARG A 154 -1.54 17.14 7.15
C ARG A 154 -1.97 16.94 5.70
N ARG A 155 -1.00 16.80 4.78
CA ARG A 155 -1.29 16.54 3.36
C ARG A 155 -1.99 15.21 3.12
N CYS A 156 -1.54 14.14 3.79
CA CYS A 156 -2.26 12.87 3.75
C CYS A 156 -3.71 13.02 4.25
N TRP A 157 -3.96 13.77 5.33
CA TRP A 157 -5.34 14.06 5.76
C TRP A 157 -6.15 14.84 4.72
N ALA A 158 -5.53 15.83 4.06
CA ALA A 158 -6.16 16.56 2.97
C ALA A 158 -6.55 15.63 1.80
N SER A 159 -5.74 14.61 1.51
CA SER A 159 -6.00 13.64 0.43
C SER A 159 -7.30 12.84 0.60
N ALA A 160 -7.88 12.79 1.81
CA ALA A 160 -9.21 12.24 2.04
C ALA A 160 -10.31 12.98 1.27
N PHE A 161 -10.04 14.23 0.88
CA PHE A 161 -10.94 15.14 0.18
C PHE A 161 -10.49 15.42 -1.27
N SER A 162 -9.66 14.56 -1.85
CA SER A 162 -9.30 14.65 -3.28
C SER A 162 -10.55 14.50 -4.17
N ALA A 163 -10.52 15.02 -5.38
CA ALA A 163 -11.66 14.97 -6.30
C ALA A 163 -12.12 13.53 -6.59
N ARG A 164 -11.16 12.60 -6.60
CA ARG A 164 -11.41 11.17 -6.77
C ARG A 164 -12.04 10.57 -5.51
N ALA A 165 -11.47 10.82 -4.33
CA ALA A 165 -12.01 10.32 -3.06
C ALA A 165 -13.44 10.83 -2.80
N LEU A 166 -13.70 12.12 -3.08
CA LEU A 166 -15.03 12.72 -2.99
C LEU A 166 -16.02 12.09 -3.98
N GLY A 167 -15.60 11.93 -5.23
CA GLY A 167 -16.42 11.28 -6.25
C GLY A 167 -16.80 9.84 -5.87
N TYR A 168 -15.85 9.08 -5.34
CA TYR A 168 -16.10 7.75 -4.83
C TYR A 168 -17.05 7.76 -3.64
N ALA A 169 -16.82 8.61 -2.64
CA ALA A 169 -17.64 8.69 -1.44
C ALA A 169 -19.11 8.98 -1.79
N TRP A 170 -19.37 9.99 -2.61
CA TRP A 170 -20.73 10.34 -3.03
C TRP A 170 -21.39 9.27 -3.89
N LYS A 171 -20.65 8.64 -4.80
CA LYS A 171 -21.17 7.53 -5.62
C LYS A 171 -21.66 6.36 -4.76
N ASN A 172 -21.04 6.14 -3.60
CA ASN A 172 -21.36 5.05 -2.69
C ASN A 172 -22.23 5.50 -1.49
N GLY A 173 -22.72 6.74 -1.48
CA GLY A 173 -23.54 7.27 -0.37
C GLY A 173 -22.79 7.41 0.95
N ILE A 174 -21.46 7.52 0.91
CA ILE A 174 -20.59 7.73 2.07
C ILE A 174 -20.47 9.24 2.32
N ASP A 175 -20.63 9.65 3.58
CA ASP A 175 -20.33 11.02 3.99
C ASP A 175 -18.81 11.23 4.05
N PRO A 176 -18.23 12.15 3.24
CA PRO A 176 -16.79 12.42 3.29
C PRO A 176 -16.28 12.87 4.67
N LEU A 177 -17.11 13.55 5.48
CA LEU A 177 -16.71 13.97 6.83
C LEU A 177 -16.63 12.82 7.83
N GLY A 178 -17.33 11.71 7.55
CA GLY A 178 -17.23 10.48 8.32
C GLY A 178 -15.97 9.66 8.02
N ILE A 179 -15.19 10.04 6.99
CA ILE A 179 -13.95 9.35 6.63
C ILE A 179 -12.84 9.89 7.52
N HIS A 180 -12.46 9.09 8.51
CA HIS A 180 -11.29 9.38 9.33
C HIS A 180 -10.09 8.57 8.85
N MET A 181 -8.93 9.22 8.79
CA MET A 181 -7.72 8.66 8.24
C MET A 181 -6.64 8.59 9.30
N ALA A 182 -6.12 7.39 9.53
CA ALA A 182 -4.88 7.19 10.26
C ALA A 182 -3.70 7.37 9.30
N ILE A 183 -2.51 7.65 9.84
CA ILE A 183 -1.30 7.82 9.04
C ILE A 183 -0.24 6.85 9.54
N VAL A 184 0.30 6.04 8.65
CA VAL A 184 1.45 5.19 8.92
C VAL A 184 2.73 5.98 8.65
N ILE A 185 3.62 6.06 9.64
CA ILE A 185 4.95 6.63 9.52
C ILE A 185 5.95 5.48 9.66
N GLN A 186 6.65 5.16 8.57
CA GLN A 186 7.44 3.93 8.46
C GLN A 186 8.85 4.24 7.97
N LYS A 187 9.86 3.59 8.55
CA LYS A 187 11.26 3.65 8.06
C LYS A 187 11.31 3.29 6.58
N VAL A 188 11.97 4.13 5.77
CA VAL A 188 12.32 3.77 4.39
C VAL A 188 13.42 2.71 4.42
N VAL A 189 13.13 1.56 3.80
CA VAL A 189 14.08 0.45 3.69
C VAL A 189 15.21 0.85 2.74
N ASN A 190 16.46 0.49 3.04
CA ASN A 190 17.58 0.67 2.11
C ASN A 190 17.52 -0.41 1.03
N ALA A 191 16.53 -0.30 0.14
CA ALA A 191 16.18 -1.36 -0.79
C ALA A 191 17.28 -1.54 -1.85
N ARG A 192 17.67 -2.80 -2.05
CA ARG A 192 18.37 -3.28 -3.24
C ARG A 192 17.38 -3.53 -4.37
N ALA A 193 16.27 -4.17 -4.04
CA ALA A 193 15.14 -4.42 -4.91
C ALA A 193 13.84 -4.36 -4.12
N ALA A 194 12.73 -4.01 -4.75
CA ALA A 194 11.42 -3.97 -4.11
C ALA A 194 10.33 -4.20 -5.15
N GLY A 195 9.14 -4.54 -4.67
CA GLY A 195 8.04 -4.87 -5.56
C GLY A 195 6.80 -5.39 -4.86
N VAL A 196 5.97 -6.07 -5.64
CA VAL A 196 4.70 -6.65 -5.23
C VAL A 196 4.71 -8.16 -5.39
N MET A 197 4.01 -8.85 -4.50
CA MET A 197 3.82 -10.29 -4.52
C MET A 197 2.34 -10.61 -4.35
N PHE A 198 1.78 -11.33 -5.32
CA PHE A 198 0.43 -11.86 -5.26
C PHE A 198 0.47 -13.34 -4.94
N THR A 199 -0.25 -13.77 -3.90
CA THR A 199 -0.37 -15.21 -3.58
C THR A 199 -1.38 -15.93 -4.47
N VAL A 200 -1.75 -15.35 -5.60
CA VAL A 200 -2.59 -15.92 -6.65
C VAL A 200 -2.14 -15.27 -7.95
N SER A 201 -2.26 -15.94 -9.09
CA SER A 201 -2.02 -15.28 -10.38
C SER A 201 -3.04 -14.14 -10.56
N PRO A 202 -2.61 -12.86 -10.66
CA PRO A 202 -3.55 -11.75 -10.81
C PRO A 202 -4.20 -11.74 -12.20
N THR A 203 -3.55 -12.35 -13.20
CA THR A 203 -4.05 -12.43 -14.58
C THR A 203 -5.01 -13.59 -14.82
N THR A 204 -4.79 -14.75 -14.19
CA THR A 204 -5.58 -15.97 -14.46
C THR A 204 -6.46 -16.40 -13.29
N GLY A 205 -6.20 -15.90 -12.08
CA GLY A 205 -6.83 -16.38 -10.85
C GLY A 205 -6.30 -17.73 -10.36
N ASP A 206 -5.26 -18.30 -10.98
CA ASP A 206 -4.66 -19.57 -10.57
C ASP A 206 -4.06 -19.47 -9.16
N ARG A 207 -4.70 -20.14 -8.19
CA ARG A 207 -4.30 -20.18 -6.78
C ARG A 207 -3.13 -21.12 -6.50
N SER A 208 -2.70 -21.91 -7.48
CA SER A 208 -1.50 -22.74 -7.41
C SER A 208 -0.22 -21.94 -7.65
N ARG A 209 -0.33 -20.67 -8.03
CA ARG A 209 0.81 -19.79 -8.36
C ARG A 209 0.97 -18.66 -7.35
N ILE A 210 2.21 -18.26 -7.16
CA ILE A 210 2.59 -16.97 -6.58
C ILE A 210 3.29 -16.19 -7.69
N VAL A 211 2.92 -14.93 -7.87
CA VAL A 211 3.53 -14.03 -8.85
C VAL A 211 4.23 -12.91 -8.10
N ILE A 212 5.51 -12.69 -8.41
CA ILE A 212 6.33 -11.62 -7.84
C ILE A 212 6.74 -10.72 -8.99
N GLU A 213 6.52 -9.41 -8.83
CA GLU A 213 6.98 -8.38 -9.74
C GLU A 213 7.87 -7.40 -8.99
N ALA A 214 9.12 -7.22 -9.42
CA ALA A 214 10.11 -6.44 -8.69
C ALA A 214 11.03 -5.63 -9.61
N SER A 215 11.56 -4.52 -9.09
CA SER A 215 12.57 -3.70 -9.75
C SER A 215 13.67 -3.31 -8.76
N HIS A 216 14.71 -2.64 -9.26
CA HIS A 216 15.79 -2.07 -8.47
C HIS A 216 15.32 -0.89 -7.61
N GLY A 217 15.91 -0.72 -6.43
CA GLY A 217 15.60 0.39 -5.52
C GLY A 217 14.25 0.23 -4.82
N LEU A 218 13.61 1.35 -4.47
CA LEU A 218 12.29 1.36 -3.82
C LEU A 218 11.17 0.95 -4.79
N GLY A 219 10.11 0.34 -4.25
CA GLY A 219 8.98 -0.20 -5.02
C GLY A 219 8.08 0.84 -5.68
N LEU A 220 8.39 2.13 -5.57
CA LEU A 220 7.59 3.24 -6.10
C LEU A 220 7.32 3.10 -7.60
N GLY A 221 8.35 2.76 -8.39
CA GLY A 221 8.19 2.60 -9.84
C GLY A 221 7.33 1.40 -10.22
N VAL A 222 7.35 0.32 -9.42
CA VAL A 222 6.53 -0.88 -9.66
C VAL A 222 5.06 -0.59 -9.36
N VAL A 223 4.79 0.05 -8.21
CA VAL A 223 3.43 0.41 -7.79
C VAL A 223 2.84 1.52 -8.67
N GLY A 224 3.67 2.49 -9.10
CA GLY A 224 3.27 3.58 -9.98
C GLY A 224 3.13 3.19 -11.45
N GLY A 225 3.71 2.06 -11.87
CA GLY A 225 3.71 1.63 -13.27
C GLY A 225 4.72 2.36 -14.16
N ASP A 226 5.70 3.04 -13.57
CA ASP A 226 6.74 3.80 -14.29
C ASP A 226 7.83 2.89 -14.87
N VAL A 227 7.91 1.64 -14.40
CA VAL A 227 8.96 0.70 -14.77
C VAL A 227 8.36 -0.66 -15.13
N THR A 228 8.86 -1.28 -16.19
CA THR A 228 8.59 -2.70 -16.48
C THR A 228 9.45 -3.55 -15.54
N PRO A 229 8.84 -4.24 -14.54
CA PRO A 229 9.58 -4.98 -13.53
C PRO A 229 10.03 -6.35 -14.06
N ASP A 230 10.97 -6.98 -13.35
CA ASP A 230 11.15 -8.43 -13.48
C ASP A 230 9.93 -9.13 -12.93
N ARG A 231 9.58 -10.26 -13.56
CA ARG A 231 8.45 -11.08 -13.13
C ARG A 231 8.91 -12.50 -12.85
N PHE A 232 8.54 -13.03 -11.69
CA PHE A 232 8.80 -14.41 -11.28
C PHE A 232 7.47 -15.12 -11.00
N VAL A 233 7.36 -16.36 -11.47
CA VAL A 233 6.24 -17.24 -11.11
C VAL A 233 6.79 -18.40 -10.30
N ILE A 234 6.16 -18.65 -9.15
CA ILE A 234 6.52 -19.72 -8.24
C ILE A 234 5.36 -20.72 -8.18
N ALA A 235 5.68 -22.01 -8.32
CA ALA A 235 4.72 -23.06 -8.05
C ALA A 235 4.51 -23.19 -6.54
N LYS A 236 3.31 -22.91 -6.05
CA LYS A 236 3.04 -22.72 -4.62
C LYS A 236 3.25 -24.00 -3.81
N VAL A 237 2.97 -25.17 -4.38
CA VAL A 237 3.11 -26.46 -3.69
C VAL A 237 4.58 -26.87 -3.62
N GLU A 238 5.23 -26.91 -4.77
CA GLU A 238 6.60 -27.38 -4.96
C GLU A 238 7.64 -26.38 -4.45
N GLY A 239 7.30 -25.09 -4.39
CA GLY A 239 8.13 -24.05 -3.78
C GLY A 239 9.37 -23.68 -4.58
N HIS A 240 9.33 -23.76 -5.90
CA HIS A 240 10.41 -23.34 -6.80
C HIS A 240 9.90 -22.40 -7.91
N VAL A 241 10.82 -21.62 -8.47
CA VAL A 241 10.56 -20.75 -9.62
C VAL A 241 10.32 -21.61 -10.86
N ILE A 242 9.21 -21.40 -11.55
CA ILE A 242 8.85 -22.12 -12.78
C ILE A 242 8.97 -21.26 -14.04
N ASP A 243 8.97 -19.94 -13.88
CA ASP A 243 9.05 -18.98 -14.97
C ASP A 243 9.64 -17.67 -14.45
N ARG A 244 10.41 -16.99 -15.31
CA ARG A 244 10.96 -15.66 -15.04
C ARG A 244 11.07 -14.85 -16.32
N ILE A 245 10.67 -13.58 -16.24
CA ILE A 245 10.73 -12.62 -17.34
C ILE A 245 11.55 -11.43 -16.86
N LEU A 246 12.60 -11.11 -17.61
CA LEU A 246 13.45 -9.95 -17.33
C LEU A 246 12.72 -8.68 -17.79
N GLY A 247 12.52 -7.74 -16.87
CA GLY A 247 12.01 -6.41 -17.18
C GLY A 247 13.11 -5.43 -17.55
N GLU A 248 12.75 -4.33 -18.20
CA GLU A 248 13.70 -3.29 -18.62
C GLU A 248 14.38 -2.62 -17.42
N LYS A 249 13.65 -2.37 -16.33
CA LYS A 249 14.18 -1.77 -15.08
C LYS A 249 15.02 -0.51 -15.29
N HIS A 250 14.63 0.34 -16.24
CA HIS A 250 15.42 1.49 -16.69
C HIS A 250 15.54 2.63 -15.65
N LEU A 251 14.66 2.65 -14.64
CA LEU A 251 14.67 3.59 -13.52
C LEU A 251 14.63 2.85 -12.18
N GLU A 252 15.29 3.43 -11.18
CA GLU A 252 15.17 3.06 -9.76
C GLU A 252 14.88 4.29 -8.90
N TYR A 253 14.12 4.08 -7.83
CA TYR A 253 13.83 5.12 -6.84
C TYR A 253 14.75 4.96 -5.62
N GLY A 254 15.41 6.05 -5.23
CA GLY A 254 16.27 6.09 -4.04
C GLY A 254 15.50 6.38 -2.74
N PRO A 255 16.16 6.35 -1.58
CA PRO A 255 15.55 6.65 -0.28
C PRO A 255 14.91 8.03 -0.19
N ASP A 256 15.38 8.98 -1.00
CA ASP A 256 14.84 10.34 -1.14
C ASP A 256 13.59 10.41 -2.03
N GLY A 257 13.06 9.28 -2.48
CA GLY A 257 11.89 9.21 -3.35
C GLY A 257 12.14 9.67 -4.78
N LYS A 258 13.41 9.87 -5.19
CA LYS A 258 13.73 10.36 -6.55
C LYS A 258 14.12 9.23 -7.50
N ALA A 259 13.57 9.28 -8.71
CA ALA A 259 13.91 8.40 -9.81
C ALA A 259 15.31 8.72 -10.36
N ARG A 260 16.08 7.68 -10.68
CA ARG A 260 17.40 7.75 -11.30
C ARG A 260 17.53 6.67 -12.37
N PRO A 261 18.22 6.92 -13.49
CA PRO A 261 18.54 5.89 -14.46
C PRO A 261 19.33 4.74 -13.81
N VAL A 262 19.03 3.52 -14.22
CA VAL A 262 19.79 2.33 -13.82
C VAL A 262 20.87 2.06 -14.86
N GLU A 263 22.08 1.69 -14.44
CA GLU A 263 23.16 1.31 -15.36
C GLU A 263 22.79 0.08 -16.21
N ALA A 264 23.24 0.04 -17.47
CA ALA A 264 22.84 -0.98 -18.45
C ALA A 264 23.12 -2.41 -17.97
N GLU A 265 24.24 -2.63 -17.27
CA GLU A 265 24.62 -3.94 -16.73
C GLU A 265 23.63 -4.41 -15.65
N ARG A 266 23.07 -3.49 -14.86
CA ARG A 266 22.08 -3.80 -13.83
C ARG A 266 20.69 -4.03 -14.43
N GLN A 267 20.35 -3.38 -15.54
CA GLN A 267 19.11 -3.63 -16.28
C GLN A 267 19.08 -5.04 -16.86
N ALA A 268 20.23 -5.51 -17.37
CA ALA A 268 20.40 -6.80 -18.05
C ALA A 268 20.36 -8.03 -17.12
N VAL A 269 20.24 -7.84 -15.80
CA VAL A 269 20.18 -8.93 -14.82
C VAL A 269 18.92 -8.84 -13.95
N PHE A 270 18.49 -9.98 -13.44
CA PHE A 270 17.36 -10.05 -12.51
C PHE A 270 17.69 -9.33 -11.20
N CYS A 271 16.75 -8.53 -10.71
CA CYS A 271 16.88 -7.81 -9.44
C CYS A 271 16.70 -8.72 -8.22
N LEU A 272 16.14 -9.92 -8.39
CA LEU A 272 16.05 -10.96 -7.36
C LEU A 272 16.77 -12.22 -7.78
N SER A 273 17.37 -12.92 -6.82
CA SER A 273 17.79 -14.31 -6.99
C SER A 273 16.59 -15.26 -6.84
N ASP A 274 16.69 -16.46 -7.43
CA ASP A 274 15.68 -17.50 -7.25
C ASP A 274 15.49 -17.87 -5.76
N ALA A 275 16.57 -17.82 -4.97
CA ALA A 275 16.52 -18.08 -3.53
C ALA A 275 15.69 -17.02 -2.78
N GLU A 276 15.85 -15.73 -3.12
CA GLU A 276 15.04 -14.64 -2.57
C GLU A 276 13.58 -14.74 -3.01
N ALA A 277 13.31 -15.03 -4.28
CA ALA A 277 11.95 -15.24 -4.77
C ALA A 277 11.24 -16.41 -4.05
N VAL A 278 11.95 -17.52 -3.81
CA VAL A 278 11.44 -18.65 -3.03
C VAL A 278 11.24 -18.27 -1.56
N ALA A 279 12.16 -17.52 -0.95
CA ALA A 279 12.02 -17.06 0.43
C ALA A 279 10.80 -16.12 0.60
N LEU A 280 10.60 -15.18 -0.31
CA LEU A 280 9.40 -14.34 -0.38
C LEU A 280 8.14 -15.19 -0.48
N SER A 281 8.13 -16.20 -1.35
CA SER A 281 6.98 -17.09 -1.51
C SER A 281 6.60 -17.81 -0.20
N LYS A 282 7.57 -18.17 0.64
CA LYS A 282 7.33 -18.79 1.96
C LYS A 282 6.65 -17.81 2.91
N VAL A 283 7.08 -16.54 2.92
CA VAL A 283 6.45 -15.47 3.70
C VAL A 283 5.03 -15.22 3.20
N GLY A 284 4.81 -15.13 1.88
CA GLY A 284 3.49 -14.98 1.26
C GLY A 284 2.53 -16.11 1.64
N LYS A 285 2.97 -17.37 1.57
CA LYS A 285 2.17 -18.54 2.01
C LYS A 285 1.83 -18.50 3.50
N ARG A 286 2.72 -17.95 4.34
CA ARG A 286 2.45 -17.77 5.77
C ARG A 286 1.35 -16.74 5.97
N LEU A 287 1.44 -15.59 5.30
CA LEU A 287 0.44 -14.52 5.33
C LEU A 287 -0.93 -14.96 4.81
N GLU A 288 -0.97 -15.61 3.64
CA GLU A 288 -2.21 -16.14 3.06
C GLU A 288 -2.92 -17.11 4.02
N ARG A 289 -2.18 -18.01 4.68
CA ARG A 289 -2.74 -18.92 5.69
C ARG A 289 -3.28 -18.18 6.90
N MET A 290 -2.53 -17.20 7.42
CA MET A 290 -2.95 -16.41 8.58
C MET A 290 -4.19 -15.57 8.30
N ARG A 291 -4.32 -15.05 7.08
CA ARG A 291 -5.39 -14.13 6.67
C ARG A 291 -6.59 -14.84 6.03
N GLY A 292 -6.45 -16.13 5.70
CA GLY A 292 -7.53 -16.96 5.13
C GLY A 292 -7.91 -16.61 3.69
N ALA A 293 -7.16 -15.73 3.01
CA ALA A 293 -7.46 -15.26 1.66
C ALA A 293 -6.16 -14.98 0.88
N PRO A 294 -6.20 -14.97 -0.46
CA PRO A 294 -5.05 -14.56 -1.26
C PRO A 294 -4.66 -13.12 -0.93
N GLN A 295 -3.35 -12.85 -0.89
CA GLN A 295 -2.79 -11.56 -0.47
C GLN A 295 -2.05 -10.88 -1.62
N ASP A 296 -2.15 -9.57 -1.65
CA ASP A 296 -1.30 -8.62 -2.36
C ASP A 296 -0.35 -7.99 -1.33
N ILE A 297 0.96 -8.17 -1.54
CA ILE A 297 2.00 -7.89 -0.56
C ILE A 297 3.07 -7.00 -1.20
N GLU A 298 3.30 -5.83 -0.61
CA GLU A 298 4.46 -5.00 -0.95
C GLU A 298 5.65 -5.41 -0.09
N PHE A 299 6.81 -5.54 -0.71
CA PHE A 299 8.04 -5.95 -0.03
C PHE A 299 9.26 -5.17 -0.55
N ALA A 300 10.32 -5.21 0.24
CA ALA A 300 11.65 -4.79 -0.14
C ALA A 300 12.68 -5.85 0.29
N ILE A 301 13.75 -5.91 -0.49
CA ILE A 301 14.99 -6.60 -0.14
C ILE A 301 15.97 -5.56 0.36
N ASP A 302 16.22 -5.54 1.66
CA ASP A 302 17.17 -4.63 2.29
C ASP A 302 18.61 -5.01 1.88
N ARG A 303 19.43 -3.99 1.62
CA ARG A 303 20.81 -4.15 1.16
C ARG A 303 21.80 -4.44 2.28
N GLU A 304 21.48 -4.02 3.50
CA GLU A 304 22.38 -4.09 4.66
C GLU A 304 22.13 -5.34 5.50
N LEU A 305 20.94 -5.92 5.40
CA LEU A 305 20.60 -7.16 6.09
C LEU A 305 21.20 -8.39 5.40
N PRO A 306 21.60 -9.42 6.15
CA PRO A 306 22.16 -10.65 5.59
C PRO A 306 21.10 -11.40 4.76
N GLY A 307 21.57 -12.13 3.75
CA GLY A 307 20.70 -12.95 2.90
C GLY A 307 19.93 -13.98 3.73
N GLY A 308 18.60 -13.98 3.57
CA GLY A 308 17.68 -14.80 4.35
C GLY A 308 16.88 -13.99 5.38
N ASP A 309 17.46 -12.90 5.89
CA ASP A 309 16.80 -11.95 6.81
C ASP A 309 16.51 -10.59 6.15
N ASN A 310 16.96 -10.43 4.90
CA ASN A 310 16.83 -9.20 4.13
C ASN A 310 15.45 -8.93 3.53
N ILE A 311 14.47 -9.82 3.75
CA ILE A 311 13.08 -9.60 3.32
C ILE A 311 12.37 -8.73 4.35
N VAL A 312 11.90 -7.57 3.91
CA VAL A 312 11.13 -6.63 4.72
C VAL A 312 9.80 -6.37 4.04
N LEU A 313 8.69 -6.58 4.74
CA LEU A 313 7.36 -6.28 4.22
C LEU A 313 6.95 -4.84 4.50
N LEU A 314 6.26 -4.25 3.53
CA LEU A 314 5.83 -2.85 3.54
C LEU A 314 4.32 -2.72 3.61
N GLN A 315 3.57 -3.69 3.09
CA GLN A 315 2.10 -3.69 3.14
C GLN A 315 1.58 -5.11 2.87
N CYS A 316 0.39 -5.42 3.38
CA CYS A 316 -0.35 -6.62 3.01
C CYS A 316 -1.86 -6.36 3.02
N ARG A 317 -2.53 -6.64 1.90
CA ARG A 317 -4.00 -6.53 1.74
C ARG A 317 -4.57 -7.77 1.05
N PRO A 318 -5.85 -8.12 1.26
CA PRO A 318 -6.49 -9.19 0.49
C PRO A 318 -6.56 -8.82 -0.99
N VAL A 319 -6.41 -9.80 -1.88
CA VAL A 319 -6.65 -9.59 -3.32
C VAL A 319 -8.16 -9.42 -3.53
N THR A 320 -8.59 -8.24 -3.96
CA THR A 320 -9.99 -7.89 -4.23
C THR A 320 -10.38 -8.06 -5.69
N VAL A 321 -9.41 -8.00 -6.60
CA VAL A 321 -9.60 -8.21 -8.03
C VAL A 321 -9.15 -9.62 -8.39
N THR A 322 -10.09 -10.56 -8.43
CA THR A 322 -9.86 -11.82 -9.14
C THR A 322 -10.18 -11.61 -10.61
N ALA A 323 -9.32 -12.05 -11.53
CA ALA A 323 -9.58 -12.05 -12.96
C ALA A 323 -11.04 -12.48 -13.26
N PRO A 324 -11.72 -11.87 -14.25
CA PRO A 324 -13.04 -12.36 -14.65
C PRO A 324 -12.92 -13.86 -14.89
N LYS A 325 -13.82 -14.65 -14.27
CA LYS A 325 -13.87 -16.11 -14.44
C LYS A 325 -13.60 -16.40 -15.90
N ALA A 326 -12.47 -17.05 -16.20
CA ALA A 326 -12.22 -17.57 -17.54
C ALA A 326 -13.48 -18.36 -17.91
N SER A 327 -14.20 -17.92 -18.94
CA SER A 327 -15.16 -18.79 -19.60
C SER A 327 -14.36 -20.04 -19.94
N ALA A 328 -14.77 -21.18 -19.39
CA ALA A 328 -14.14 -22.45 -19.71
C ALA A 328 -13.96 -22.51 -21.23
N PRO A 329 -12.80 -22.92 -21.75
CA PRO A 329 -12.70 -23.17 -23.18
C PRO A 329 -13.78 -24.20 -23.47
N ILE A 330 -14.82 -23.80 -24.19
CA ILE A 330 -15.70 -24.77 -24.83
C ILE A 330 -14.76 -25.45 -25.81
N ASP A 331 -14.31 -26.64 -25.43
CA ASP A 331 -13.50 -27.48 -26.27
C ASP A 331 -14.35 -27.79 -27.50
N LYS A 332 -14.13 -27.03 -28.58
CA LYS A 332 -14.88 -27.16 -29.84
C LYS A 332 -14.71 -28.57 -30.44
N ALA A 333 -13.72 -29.34 -29.97
CA ALA A 333 -13.56 -30.74 -30.31
C ALA A 333 -14.58 -31.67 -29.63
N LEU A 334 -15.04 -31.36 -28.41
CA LEU A 334 -15.99 -32.20 -27.68
C LEU A 334 -17.43 -32.05 -28.21
N VAL A 335 -17.78 -30.86 -28.69
CA VAL A 335 -19.08 -30.58 -29.33
C VAL A 335 -19.19 -31.24 -30.71
N GLN A 336 -18.08 -31.37 -31.44
CA GLN A 336 -18.03 -32.05 -32.75
C GLN A 336 -18.10 -33.58 -32.64
N LEU A 337 -17.61 -34.19 -31.55
CA LEU A 337 -17.76 -35.63 -31.32
C LEU A 337 -19.18 -36.04 -30.91
N THR A 338 -19.93 -35.17 -30.21
CA THR A 338 -21.34 -35.44 -29.88
C THR A 338 -22.29 -35.29 -31.07
N ALA A 339 -21.94 -34.46 -32.06
CA ALA A 339 -22.77 -34.25 -33.25
C ALA A 339 -22.64 -35.36 -34.30
N SER A 340 -21.46 -36.00 -34.41
CA SER A 340 -21.21 -37.09 -35.36
C SER A 340 -21.80 -38.43 -34.90
N VAL A 341 -21.90 -38.68 -33.59
CA VAL A 341 -22.51 -39.90 -33.04
C VAL A 341 -24.05 -39.88 -33.13
N LEU A 342 -24.68 -38.70 -33.08
CA LEU A 342 -26.14 -38.56 -33.26
C LEU A 342 -26.60 -38.57 -34.73
N ALA A 343 -25.71 -38.30 -35.69
CA ALA A 343 -26.04 -38.33 -37.12
C ALA A 343 -25.90 -39.73 -37.75
N ALA A 344 -25.24 -40.69 -37.08
CA ALA A 344 -25.07 -42.07 -37.55
C ALA A 344 -26.16 -43.03 -37.01
N ALA A 345 -27.15 -42.53 -36.29
CA ALA A 345 -28.25 -43.30 -35.68
C ALA A 345 -29.64 -42.93 -36.24
N ARG A 346 -29.71 -42.43 -37.47
CA ARG A 346 -30.96 -42.22 -38.22
C ARG A 346 -30.90 -42.87 -39.59
#